data_AF-A0AAJ3AZG8-F1
#
_entry.id   AF-A0AAJ3AZG8-F1
#
_cell.length_a   1.000
_cell.length_b   1.000
_cell.length_c   1.000
_cell.angle_alpha   90.00
_cell.angle_beta   90.00
_cell.angle_gamma   90.00
#
_symmetry.space_group_name_H-M   'P 1'
#
loop_
_entity.id
_entity.type
_entity.pdbx_description
1 polymer ?
#
loop_
_entity_poly.entity_id
_entity_poly.type
_entity_poly.pdbx_seq_one_letter_code
_entity_poly.pdbx_strand_id
1 'polypeptide(L)'
;MRYLLGCTVLLACATAVGDDAQLKQWEKMDRCSTAAFIAVSILEESEDTYNQAIALHGAINGLKNNTKLEETNPTENEMTGAYNMALRISHTMPRPFGSRGHDWLVAQAATACTLWVPEVKPQ
;
A
#
# COMPACT_ATOMS: atom_id res chain seq x y z
N MET A 1 24.87 -4.03 -35.87
CA MET A 1 23.53 -3.49 -35.52
C MET A 1 22.94 -4.02 -34.20
N ARG A 2 23.32 -5.20 -33.68
CA ARG A 2 22.79 -5.70 -32.39
C ARG A 2 23.29 -4.97 -31.14
N TYR A 3 24.51 -4.43 -31.16
CA TYR A 3 25.09 -3.73 -30.00
C TYR A 3 24.54 -2.30 -29.79
N LEU A 4 24.09 -1.64 -30.87
CA LEU A 4 23.54 -0.28 -30.80
C LEU A 4 22.15 -0.24 -30.15
N LEU A 5 21.33 -1.27 -30.37
CA LEU A 5 20.01 -1.43 -29.74
C LEU A 5 20.10 -1.68 -28.22
N GLY A 6 21.18 -2.32 -27.76
CA GLY A 6 21.40 -2.58 -26.32
C GLY A 6 21.71 -1.30 -25.55
N CYS A 7 22.54 -0.41 -26.13
CA CYS A 7 22.86 0.87 -25.49
C CYS A 7 21.65 1.81 -25.44
N THR A 8 20.75 1.80 -26.45
CA THR A 8 19.56 2.67 -26.45
C THR A 8 18.52 2.27 -25.40
N VAL A 9 18.39 0.98 -25.06
CA VAL A 9 17.47 0.52 -24.00
C VAL A 9 18.02 0.89 -22.61
N LEU A 10 19.33 0.78 -22.40
CA LEU A 10 19.96 1.16 -21.13
C LEU A 10 19.96 2.67 -20.89
N LEU A 11 20.07 3.48 -21.95
CA LEU A 11 19.97 4.95 -21.87
C LEU A 11 18.56 5.45 -21.57
N ALA A 12 17.51 4.72 -21.98
CA ALA A 12 16.12 5.09 -21.71
C ALA A 12 15.69 4.87 -20.24
N CYS A 13 16.41 4.04 -19.49
CA CYS A 13 16.14 3.80 -18.06
C CYS A 13 16.75 4.86 -17.13
N ALA A 14 17.62 5.74 -17.64
CA ALA A 14 18.46 6.61 -16.79
C ALA A 14 17.86 8.00 -16.50
N THR A 15 16.76 8.40 -17.14
CA THR A 15 16.17 9.74 -16.92
C THR A 15 14.65 9.72 -16.99
N ALA A 16 14.01 9.04 -16.04
CA ALA A 16 12.64 9.39 -15.65
C ALA A 16 12.73 10.19 -14.35
N VAL A 17 13.21 11.43 -14.44
CA VAL A 17 12.93 12.41 -13.38
C VAL A 17 11.45 12.69 -13.52
N GLY A 18 10.64 12.08 -12.64
CA GLY A 18 9.21 12.28 -12.67
C GLY A 18 8.88 13.75 -12.51
N ASP A 19 7.86 14.23 -13.22
CA ASP A 19 7.27 15.51 -12.88
C ASP A 19 6.69 15.49 -11.45
N ASP A 20 6.36 16.64 -10.88
CA ASP A 20 5.86 16.73 -9.50
C ASP A 20 4.60 15.87 -9.26
N ALA A 21 3.80 15.60 -10.30
CA ALA A 21 2.61 14.74 -10.18
C ALA A 21 3.01 13.26 -10.11
N GLN A 22 4.01 12.86 -10.89
CA GLN A 22 4.59 11.52 -10.84
C GLN A 22 5.29 11.24 -9.50
N LEU A 23 6.04 12.22 -8.96
CA LEU A 23 6.67 12.10 -7.64
C LEU A 23 5.62 11.91 -6.53
N LYS A 24 4.58 12.75 -6.50
CA LYS A 24 3.46 12.60 -5.56
C LYS A 24 2.74 11.26 -5.69
N GLN A 25 2.64 10.75 -6.92
CA GLN A 25 2.05 9.44 -7.14
C GLN A 25 2.95 8.33 -6.61
N TRP A 26 4.27 8.42 -6.76
CA TRP A 26 5.21 7.44 -6.20
C TRP A 26 5.20 7.45 -4.66
N GLU A 27 5.23 8.62 -4.04
CA GLU A 27 5.09 8.74 -2.57
C GLU A 27 3.79 8.09 -2.08
N LYS A 28 2.69 8.30 -2.81
CA LYS A 28 1.42 7.64 -2.51
C LYS A 28 1.50 6.12 -2.65
N MET A 29 2.19 5.62 -3.68
CA MET A 29 2.43 4.18 -3.83
C MET A 29 3.21 3.60 -2.65
N ASP A 30 4.23 4.28 -2.16
CA ASP A 30 5.02 3.80 -1.02
C ASP A 30 4.22 3.79 0.28
N ARG A 31 3.45 4.86 0.54
CA ARG A 31 2.52 4.90 1.69
C ARG A 31 1.48 3.80 1.60
N CYS A 32 0.82 3.63 0.46
CA CYS A 32 -0.20 2.60 0.27
C CYS A 32 0.36 1.17 0.35
N SER A 33 1.59 0.94 -0.10
CA SER A 33 2.27 -0.35 0.06
C SER A 33 2.50 -0.67 1.55
N THR A 34 2.96 0.32 2.31
CA THR A 34 3.13 0.20 3.77
C THR A 34 1.79 -0.04 4.46
N ALA A 35 0.75 0.71 4.08
CA ALA A 35 -0.58 0.59 4.65
C ALA A 35 -1.19 -0.81 4.40
N ALA A 36 -1.05 -1.31 3.18
CA ALA A 36 -1.51 -2.63 2.78
C ALA A 36 -0.79 -3.75 3.55
N PHE A 37 0.53 -3.66 3.70
CA PHE A 37 1.29 -4.64 4.48
C PHE A 37 0.81 -4.73 5.93
N ILE A 38 0.65 -3.58 6.59
CA ILE A 38 0.17 -3.53 7.98
C ILE A 38 -1.26 -4.05 8.07
N ALA A 39 -2.15 -3.60 7.19
CA ALA A 39 -3.54 -4.01 7.17
C ALA A 39 -3.72 -5.51 6.96
N VAL A 40 -2.98 -6.10 6.01
CA VAL A 40 -3.04 -7.55 5.77
C VAL A 40 -2.47 -8.34 6.94
N SER A 41 -1.41 -7.85 7.58
CA SER A 41 -0.84 -8.47 8.79
C SER A 41 -1.87 -8.49 9.93
N ILE A 42 -2.58 -7.38 10.17
CA ILE A 42 -3.67 -7.30 11.17
C ILE A 42 -4.76 -8.33 10.89
N LEU A 43 -5.15 -8.47 9.61
CA LEU A 43 -6.14 -9.47 9.24
C LEU A 43 -5.58 -10.88 9.50
N GLU A 44 -4.37 -11.17 9.07
CA GLU A 44 -3.79 -12.50 9.22
C GLU A 44 -3.71 -12.98 10.68
N GLU A 45 -3.51 -12.06 11.64
CA GLU A 45 -3.40 -12.37 13.07
C GLU A 45 -4.69 -12.91 13.72
N SER A 46 -5.88 -12.56 13.21
CA SER A 46 -7.14 -12.91 13.87
C SER A 46 -8.32 -12.84 12.91
N GLU A 47 -9.26 -13.80 12.95
CA GLU A 47 -10.54 -13.72 12.22
C GLU A 47 -11.59 -12.83 12.92
N ASP A 48 -11.41 -12.55 14.22
CA ASP A 48 -12.30 -11.68 14.99
C ASP A 48 -12.14 -10.21 14.58
N THR A 49 -13.20 -9.63 14.03
CA THR A 49 -13.27 -8.24 13.55
C THR A 49 -13.12 -7.21 14.66
N TYR A 50 -13.48 -7.55 15.91
CA TYR A 50 -13.28 -6.66 17.05
C TYR A 50 -11.78 -6.50 17.36
N ASN A 51 -11.05 -7.63 17.42
CA ASN A 51 -9.61 -7.60 17.64
C ASN A 51 -8.86 -6.93 16.48
N GLN A 52 -9.30 -7.16 15.24
CA GLN A 52 -8.75 -6.47 14.06
C GLN A 52 -8.94 -4.95 14.16
N ALA A 53 -10.13 -4.48 14.59
CA ALA A 53 -10.39 -3.06 14.74
C ALA A 53 -9.52 -2.40 15.83
N ILE A 54 -9.30 -3.10 16.95
CA ILE A 54 -8.37 -2.65 18.00
C ILE A 54 -6.95 -2.56 17.45
N ALA A 55 -6.47 -3.59 16.75
CA ALA A 55 -5.14 -3.63 16.17
C ALA A 55 -4.94 -2.53 15.12
N LEU A 56 -5.95 -2.28 14.27
CA LEU A 56 -5.94 -1.18 13.30
C LEU A 56 -5.84 0.18 13.99
N HIS A 57 -6.64 0.41 15.04
CA HIS A 57 -6.58 1.65 15.80
C HIS A 57 -5.22 1.84 16.48
N GLY A 58 -4.67 0.77 17.06
CA GLY A 58 -3.33 0.76 17.64
C GLY A 58 -2.24 1.08 16.61
N ALA A 59 -2.32 0.48 15.42
CA ALA A 59 -1.41 0.74 14.32
C ALA A 59 -1.48 2.21 13.85
N ILE A 60 -2.67 2.76 13.63
CA ILE A 60 -2.87 4.17 13.25
C ILE A 60 -2.24 5.11 14.29
N ASN A 61 -2.45 4.85 15.58
CA ASN A 61 -1.86 5.66 16.66
C ASN A 61 -0.33 5.51 16.72
N GLY A 62 0.19 4.31 16.48
CA GLY A 62 1.63 4.07 16.38
C GLY A 62 2.28 4.83 15.23
N LEU A 63 1.63 4.84 14.06
CA LEU A 63 2.08 5.56 12.87
C LEU A 63 2.09 7.07 13.03
N LYS A 64 1.12 7.64 13.77
CA LYS A 64 1.10 9.08 14.11
C LYS A 64 2.36 9.54 14.87
N ASN A 65 2.95 8.64 15.65
CA ASN A 65 4.15 8.92 16.44
C ASN A 65 5.43 8.35 15.79
N ASN A 66 5.33 7.78 14.58
CA ASN A 66 6.44 7.12 13.92
C ASN A 66 7.30 8.14 13.15
N THR A 67 8.55 8.31 13.59
CA THR A 67 9.52 9.22 12.95
C THR A 67 10.42 8.53 11.93
N LYS A 68 10.33 7.21 11.78
CA LYS A 68 11.23 6.42 10.94
C LYS A 68 10.75 6.21 9.50
N LEU A 69 9.42 6.27 9.29
CA LEU A 69 8.83 6.03 7.98
C LEU A 69 8.79 7.28 7.09
N GLU A 70 9.01 8.47 7.64
CA GLU A 70 9.10 9.73 6.90
C GLU A 70 7.99 9.86 5.82
N GLU A 71 8.37 9.95 4.54
CA GLU A 71 7.46 10.10 3.39
C GLU A 71 6.64 8.84 3.07
N THR A 72 7.07 7.67 3.55
CA THR A 72 6.36 6.40 3.41
C THR A 72 5.38 6.14 4.55
N ASN A 73 5.26 7.06 5.52
CA ASN A 73 4.31 6.93 6.63
C ASN A 73 2.87 7.09 6.12
N PRO A 74 2.03 6.04 6.15
CA PRO A 74 0.68 6.13 5.62
C PRO A 74 -0.22 7.04 6.45
N THR A 75 -1.10 7.75 5.76
CA THR A 75 -2.18 8.51 6.38
C THR A 75 -3.24 7.59 6.97
N GLU A 76 -4.06 8.09 7.90
CA GLU A 76 -5.18 7.35 8.48
C GLU A 76 -6.18 6.87 7.42
N ASN A 77 -6.39 7.66 6.36
CA ASN A 77 -7.26 7.30 5.25
C ASN A 77 -6.66 6.19 4.39
N GLU A 78 -5.36 6.23 4.09
CA GLU A 78 -4.67 5.17 3.35
C GLU A 78 -4.69 3.85 4.14
N MET A 79 -4.46 3.90 5.46
CA MET A 79 -4.61 2.76 6.37
C MET A 79 -6.02 2.16 6.34
N THR A 80 -7.04 3.01 6.53
CA THR A 80 -8.44 2.58 6.58
C THR A 80 -8.89 2.03 5.22
N GLY A 81 -8.48 2.67 4.13
CA GLY A 81 -8.79 2.24 2.77
C GLY A 81 -8.16 0.88 2.43
N ALA A 82 -6.87 0.71 2.74
CA ALA A 82 -6.17 -0.56 2.53
C ALA A 82 -6.79 -1.69 3.36
N TYR A 83 -7.14 -1.43 4.63
CA TYR A 83 -7.81 -2.39 5.51
C TYR A 83 -9.17 -2.82 4.97
N ASN A 84 -10.03 -1.88 4.59
CA ASN A 84 -11.36 -2.20 4.07
C ASN A 84 -11.29 -3.03 2.78
N MET A 85 -10.33 -2.72 1.90
CA MET A 85 -10.13 -3.52 0.69
C MET A 85 -9.62 -4.92 1.01
N ALA A 86 -8.59 -5.03 1.84
CA ALA A 86 -8.03 -6.32 2.23
C ALA A 86 -9.08 -7.20 2.92
N LEU A 87 -9.89 -6.63 3.82
CA LEU A 87 -10.98 -7.33 4.51
C LEU A 87 -12.02 -7.87 3.52
N ARG A 88 -12.42 -7.05 2.54
CA ARG A 88 -13.39 -7.45 1.52
C ARG A 88 -12.89 -8.60 0.66
N ILE A 89 -11.63 -8.55 0.22
CA ILE A 89 -11.03 -9.57 -0.64
C ILE A 89 -10.81 -10.88 0.13
N SER A 90 -10.38 -10.77 1.39
CA SER A 90 -9.99 -11.92 2.22
C SER A 90 -11.11 -12.56 3.03
N HIS A 91 -12.36 -12.09 2.90
CA HIS A 91 -13.49 -12.52 3.73
C HIS A 91 -13.66 -14.04 3.86
N THR A 92 -13.34 -14.80 2.80
CA THR A 92 -13.47 -16.27 2.78
C THR A 92 -12.14 -17.01 2.81
N MET A 93 -11.03 -16.28 2.98
CA MET A 93 -9.70 -16.88 3.00
C MET A 93 -9.42 -17.45 4.40
N PRO A 94 -8.97 -18.71 4.51
CA PRO A 94 -8.56 -19.25 5.80
C PRO A 94 -7.34 -18.50 6.33
N ARG A 95 -7.29 -18.26 7.64
CA ARG A 95 -6.16 -17.60 8.31
C ARG A 95 -5.27 -18.62 9.02
N PRO A 96 -3.93 -18.47 9.00
CA PRO A 96 -3.18 -17.45 8.26
C PRO A 96 -3.27 -17.65 6.73
N PHE A 97 -3.12 -16.56 5.95
CA PHE A 97 -3.35 -16.56 4.50
C PHE A 97 -2.30 -17.38 3.72
N GLY A 98 -1.20 -17.75 4.37
CA GLY A 98 -0.04 -18.40 3.76
C GLY A 98 0.73 -17.42 2.87
N SER A 99 2.04 -17.64 2.70
CA SER A 99 2.94 -16.64 2.06
C SER A 99 2.41 -16.12 0.71
N ARG A 100 2.00 -16.99 -0.22
CA ARG A 100 1.46 -16.54 -1.52
C ARG A 100 0.14 -15.79 -1.40
N GLY A 101 -0.72 -16.17 -0.45
CA GLY A 101 -2.01 -15.51 -0.23
C GLY A 101 -1.82 -14.13 0.41
N HIS A 102 -0.91 -14.03 1.37
CA HIS A 102 -0.48 -12.79 2.00
C HIS A 102 0.07 -11.81 0.95
N ASP A 103 1.11 -12.21 0.21
CA ASP A 103 1.78 -11.34 -0.77
C ASP A 103 0.81 -10.84 -1.84
N TRP A 104 -0.07 -11.71 -2.33
CA TRP A 104 -1.10 -11.34 -3.29
C TRP A 104 -2.10 -10.35 -2.71
N LEU A 105 -2.56 -10.57 -1.48
CA LEU A 105 -3.52 -9.69 -0.83
C LEU A 105 -2.91 -8.31 -0.54
N VAL A 106 -1.64 -8.26 -0.14
CA VAL A 106 -0.88 -7.00 0.04
C VAL A 106 -0.83 -6.24 -1.29
N ALA A 107 -0.46 -6.89 -2.39
CA ALA A 107 -0.39 -6.25 -3.70
C ALA A 107 -1.74 -5.68 -4.16
N GLN A 108 -2.82 -6.43 -3.93
CA GLN A 108 -4.18 -6.00 -4.28
C GLN A 108 -4.65 -4.82 -3.44
N ALA A 109 -4.43 -4.87 -2.12
CA ALA A 109 -4.79 -3.79 -1.20
C ALA A 109 -3.96 -2.52 -1.49
N ALA A 110 -2.67 -2.65 -1.78
CA ALA A 110 -1.81 -1.53 -2.16
C ALA A 110 -2.29 -0.87 -3.45
N THR A 111 -2.56 -1.67 -4.50
CA THR A 111 -3.06 -1.18 -5.78
C THR A 111 -4.40 -0.46 -5.64
N ALA A 112 -5.31 -1.01 -4.85
CA ALA A 112 -6.59 -0.35 -4.59
C ALA A 112 -6.42 0.97 -3.83
N CYS A 113 -5.54 1.02 -2.83
CA CYS A 113 -5.24 2.23 -2.07
C CYS A 113 -4.65 3.34 -2.96
N THR A 114 -3.78 3.00 -3.91
CA THR A 114 -3.17 4.00 -4.81
C THR A 114 -4.17 4.58 -5.80
N LEU A 115 -5.12 3.77 -6.25
CA LEU A 115 -6.24 4.20 -7.09
C LEU A 115 -7.31 4.96 -6.32
N TRP A 116 -7.41 4.78 -5.00
CA TRP A 116 -8.38 5.49 -4.17
C TRP A 116 -8.05 6.97 -4.12
N VAL A 117 -8.89 7.80 -4.75
CA VAL A 117 -8.81 9.25 -4.64
C VAL A 117 -9.81 9.63 -3.54
N PRO A 118 -9.38 10.26 -2.42
CA PRO A 118 -10.35 10.80 -1.47
C PRO A 118 -11.28 11.75 -2.23
N GLU A 119 -12.59 11.68 -1.99
CA GLU A 119 -13.56 12.57 -2.62
C GLU A 119 -13.18 14.04 -2.34
N VAL A 120 -12.49 14.67 -3.29
CA VAL A 120 -12.27 16.10 -3.27
C VAL A 120 -13.62 16.69 -3.62
N LYS A 121 -14.34 17.27 -2.64
CA LYS A 121 -15.49 18.10 -2.97
C LYS A 121 -14.99 19.18 -3.95
N PRO A 122 -15.54 19.28 -5.17
CA PRO A 122 -15.24 20.42 -6.01
C PRO A 122 -15.66 21.69 -5.25
N GLN A 123 -14.75 22.65 -5.17
CA GLN A 123 -15.03 23.99 -4.63
C GLN A 123 -16.04 24.71 -5.51
#